data_AF-A0A438JJZ5-F1
#
_entry.id   AF-A0A438JJZ5-F1
#
_cell.length_a   1.000
_cell.length_b   1.000
_cell.length_c   1.000
_cell.angle_alpha   90.00
_cell.angle_beta   90.00
_cell.angle_gamma   90.00
#
_symmetry.space_group_name_H-M   'P 1'
#
loop_
_entity.id
_entity.type
_entity.pdbx_description
1 polymer ?
#
loop_
_entity_poly.entity_id
_entity_poly.type
_entity_poly.pdbx_seq_one_letter_code
_entity_poly.pdbx_strand_id
1 'polypeptide(L)'
;MTVHLEALDLWEAVEEDYDVPPLPTNPTMTQLKTHKERKTRKSKAKAYLFSAVSSTIFTRIMNLEEFEMLKMKETETIKDNSDKLLGIVNKVRLLGKDFSDERIVQKILVTLPEKHKSKGE
;
A
#
# COMPACT_ATOMS: atom_id res chain seq x y z
N MET A 1 -8.13 -10.10 -17.95
CA MET A 1 -7.88 -8.81 -17.28
C MET A 1 -7.30 -7.79 -18.24
N THR A 2 -6.17 -8.10 -18.91
CA THR A 2 -5.50 -7.25 -19.91
C THR A 2 -6.42 -6.80 -21.05
N VAL A 3 -7.09 -7.72 -21.73
CA VAL A 3 -8.04 -7.41 -22.84
C VAL A 3 -9.20 -6.47 -22.43
N HIS A 4 -9.59 -6.46 -21.14
CA HIS A 4 -10.64 -5.56 -20.65
C HIS A 4 -10.09 -4.17 -20.30
N LEU A 5 -8.85 -4.08 -19.81
CA LEU A 5 -8.19 -2.80 -19.57
C LEU A 5 -7.89 -2.07 -20.88
N GLU A 6 -7.48 -2.82 -21.91
CA GLU A 6 -7.31 -2.31 -23.28
C GLU A 6 -8.65 -1.82 -23.85
N ALA A 7 -9.72 -2.61 -23.75
CA ALA A 7 -11.04 -2.22 -24.26
C ALA A 7 -11.68 -1.02 -23.54
N LEU A 8 -11.23 -0.68 -22.33
CA LEU A 8 -11.73 0.44 -21.53
C LEU A 8 -10.81 1.67 -21.57
N ASP A 9 -9.75 1.66 -22.40
CA ASP A 9 -8.69 2.67 -22.44
C ASP A 9 -8.06 2.94 -21.05
N LEU A 10 -7.95 1.90 -20.22
CA LEU A 10 -7.42 1.96 -18.86
C LEU A 10 -5.96 1.49 -18.77
N TRP A 11 -5.48 0.75 -19.79
CA TRP A 11 -4.13 0.16 -19.78
C TRP A 11 -3.02 1.21 -19.62
N GLU A 12 -3.08 2.31 -20.38
CA GLU A 12 -2.13 3.43 -20.28
C GLU A 12 -2.06 3.99 -18.84
N ALA A 13 -3.20 4.07 -18.13
CA ALA A 13 -3.23 4.56 -16.75
C ALA A 13 -2.75 3.53 -15.70
N VAL A 14 -2.61 2.25 -16.08
CA VAL A 14 -2.04 1.19 -15.23
C VAL A 14 -0.53 1.06 -15.49
N GLU A 15 -0.10 1.20 -16.74
CA GLU A 15 1.29 1.05 -17.16
C GLU A 15 2.13 2.30 -16.85
N GLU A 16 1.57 3.48 -17.13
CA GLU A 16 2.23 4.72 -16.77
C GLU A 16 1.85 5.08 -15.32
N ASP A 17 2.81 4.94 -14.40
CA ASP A 17 2.72 5.49 -13.05
C ASP A 17 2.90 7.03 -13.08
N TYR A 18 2.20 7.70 -14.00
CA TYR A 18 2.24 9.15 -14.09
C TYR A 18 1.46 9.76 -12.92
N ASP A 19 2.06 10.77 -12.31
CA ASP A 19 1.32 11.68 -11.45
C ASP A 19 0.52 12.65 -12.31
N VAL A 20 -0.73 12.92 -11.91
CA VAL A 20 -1.52 13.98 -12.55
C VAL A 20 -0.99 15.31 -12.03
N PRO A 21 -0.30 16.13 -12.85
CA PRO A 21 0.30 17.35 -12.36
C PRO A 21 -0.78 18.34 -11.89
N PRO A 22 -0.48 19.17 -10.88
CA PRO A 22 -1.38 20.25 -10.49
C PRO A 22 -1.61 21.21 -11.67
N LEU A 23 -2.81 21.76 -11.76
CA LEU A 23 -3.15 22.73 -12.79
C LEU A 23 -2.32 24.02 -12.60
N PRO A 24 -1.91 24.70 -13.69
CA PRO A 24 -1.29 26.02 -13.60
C PRO A 24 -2.28 27.05 -13.05
N THR A 25 -1.78 28.21 -12.59
CA THR A 25 -2.58 29.28 -11.95
C THR A 25 -3.71 29.83 -12.84
N ASN A 26 -3.59 29.69 -14.17
CA ASN A 26 -4.63 30.06 -15.12
C ASN A 26 -4.77 28.98 -16.21
N PRO A 27 -5.56 27.92 -15.97
CA PRO A 27 -5.66 26.80 -16.89
C PRO A 27 -6.63 27.09 -18.04
N THR A 28 -6.30 26.60 -19.23
CA THR A 28 -7.21 26.66 -20.39
C THR A 28 -8.33 25.62 -20.25
N MET A 29 -9.43 25.81 -20.97
CA MET A 29 -10.55 24.85 -21.01
C MET A 29 -10.09 23.43 -21.43
N THR A 30 -9.15 23.36 -22.37
CA THR A 30 -8.55 22.10 -22.82
C THR A 30 -7.75 21.43 -21.70
N GLN A 31 -6.94 22.20 -20.95
CA GLN A 31 -6.18 21.68 -19.81
C GLN A 31 -7.09 21.16 -18.71
N LEU A 32 -8.19 21.87 -18.39
CA LEU A 32 -9.19 21.44 -17.42
C LEU A 32 -9.84 20.11 -17.85
N LYS A 33 -10.21 19.98 -19.13
CA LYS A 33 -10.82 18.77 -19.69
C LYS A 33 -9.86 17.58 -19.59
N THR A 34 -8.63 17.72 -20.11
CA THR A 34 -7.62 16.65 -20.07
C THR A 34 -7.28 16.24 -18.64
N HIS A 35 -7.13 17.20 -17.71
CA HIS A 35 -6.85 16.88 -16.31
C HIS A 35 -8.00 16.09 -15.65
N LYS A 36 -9.26 16.46 -15.91
CA LYS A 36 -10.42 15.72 -15.40
C LYS A 36 -10.49 14.29 -15.98
N GLU A 37 -10.25 14.16 -17.28
CA GLU A 37 -10.23 12.86 -17.97
C GLU A 37 -9.12 11.96 -17.40
N ARG A 38 -7.90 12.47 -17.23
CA ARG A 38 -6.78 11.72 -16.63
C ARG A 38 -7.07 11.28 -15.21
N LYS A 39 -7.62 12.15 -14.35
CA LYS A 39 -8.04 11.78 -12.99
C LYS A 39 -9.11 10.69 -13.00
N THR A 40 -10.09 10.81 -13.88
CA THR A 40 -11.19 9.84 -13.99
C THR A 40 -10.67 8.48 -14.46
N ARG A 41 -9.78 8.47 -15.45
CA ARG A 41 -9.17 7.25 -15.98
C ARG A 41 -8.36 6.52 -14.90
N LYS A 42 -7.52 7.22 -14.14
CA LYS A 42 -6.75 6.64 -13.01
C LYS A 42 -7.67 6.03 -11.95
N SER A 43 -8.75 6.73 -11.57
CA SER A 43 -9.73 6.20 -10.61
C SER A 43 -10.45 4.95 -11.13
N LYS A 44 -10.84 4.92 -12.41
CA LYS A 44 -11.49 3.75 -13.03
C LYS A 44 -10.55 2.55 -13.13
N ALA A 45 -9.30 2.78 -13.54
CA ALA A 45 -8.26 1.75 -13.58
C ALA A 45 -8.07 1.12 -12.19
N LYS A 46 -7.93 1.96 -11.16
CA LYS A 46 -7.82 1.51 -9.77
C LYS A 46 -9.04 0.70 -9.31
N ALA A 47 -10.25 1.17 -9.59
CA ALA A 47 -11.48 0.46 -9.25
C ALA A 47 -11.60 -0.90 -9.95
N TYR A 48 -11.19 -0.98 -11.22
CA TYR A 48 -11.18 -2.23 -11.98
C TYR A 48 -10.14 -3.23 -11.44
N LEU A 49 -8.93 -2.76 -11.12
CA LEU A 49 -7.92 -3.60 -10.47
C LEU A 49 -8.43 -4.13 -9.13
N PHE A 50 -9.13 -3.31 -8.34
CA PHE A 50 -9.76 -3.76 -7.09
C PHE A 50 -10.88 -4.77 -7.31
N SER A 51 -11.74 -4.59 -8.32
CA SER A 51 -12.83 -5.54 -8.59
C SER A 51 -12.33 -6.86 -9.16
N ALA A 52 -11.21 -6.84 -9.88
CA ALA A 52 -10.62 -8.02 -10.49
C ALA A 52 -9.80 -8.87 -9.51
N VAL A 53 -9.33 -8.29 -8.41
CA VAL A 53 -8.66 -9.01 -7.31
C VAL A 53 -9.71 -9.47 -6.30
N SER A 54 -9.64 -10.73 -5.85
CA SER A 54 -10.57 -11.20 -4.81
C SER A 54 -10.41 -10.40 -3.52
N SER A 55 -11.51 -10.18 -2.80
CA SER A 55 -11.48 -9.43 -1.53
C SER A 55 -10.45 -9.99 -0.55
N THR A 56 -10.31 -11.32 -0.47
CA THR A 56 -9.29 -12.00 0.34
C THR A 56 -7.86 -11.64 -0.07
N ILE A 57 -7.54 -11.63 -1.37
CA ILE A 57 -6.21 -11.28 -1.86
C ILE A 57 -5.94 -9.79 -1.59
N PHE A 58 -6.93 -8.93 -1.82
CA PHE A 58 -6.82 -7.50 -1.55
C PHE A 58 -6.55 -7.23 -0.06
N THR A 59 -7.35 -7.79 0.84
CA THR A 59 -7.15 -7.65 2.29
C THR A 59 -5.79 -8.20 2.72
N ARG A 60 -5.31 -9.27 2.08
CA ARG A 60 -3.97 -9.81 2.35
C ARG A 60 -2.87 -8.84 1.93
N ILE A 61 -2.98 -8.20 0.76
CA ILE A 61 -2.03 -7.17 0.30
C ILE A 61 -2.01 -6.00 1.28
N MET A 62 -3.17 -5.48 1.68
CA MET A 62 -3.27 -4.37 2.62
C MET A 62 -2.60 -4.66 3.97
N ASN A 63 -2.82 -5.85 4.55
CA ASN A 63 -2.16 -6.23 5.80
C ASN A 63 -0.64 -6.45 5.63
N LEU A 64 -0.19 -6.90 4.45
CA LEU A 64 1.24 -7.01 4.15
C LEU A 64 1.89 -5.62 4.02
N GLU A 65 1.22 -4.65 3.39
CA GLU A 65 1.68 -3.26 3.35
C GLU A 65 1.72 -2.66 4.75
N GLU A 66 0.69 -2.88 5.57
CA GLU A 66 0.66 -2.45 6.98
C GLU A 66 1.82 -3.07 7.77
N PHE A 67 2.10 -4.36 7.57
CA PHE A 67 3.26 -5.04 8.15
C PHE A 67 4.55 -4.33 7.71
N GLU A 68 4.75 -4.09 6.41
CA GLU A 68 5.98 -3.50 5.91
C GLU A 68 6.19 -2.05 6.36
N MET A 69 5.12 -1.27 6.43
CA MET A 69 5.15 0.13 6.85
C MET A 69 5.09 0.35 8.36
N LEU A 70 4.94 -0.73 9.16
CA LEU A 70 4.92 -0.63 10.62
C LEU A 70 6.18 0.07 11.11
N LYS A 71 6.00 1.13 11.89
CA LYS A 71 7.08 1.89 12.55
C LYS A 71 6.69 2.15 13.98
N MET A 72 7.66 1.96 14.87
CA MET A 72 7.40 2.19 16.27
C MET A 72 7.32 3.69 16.57
N LYS A 73 6.29 4.14 17.28
CA LYS A 73 6.16 5.51 17.78
C LYS A 73 7.10 5.77 18.95
N GLU A 74 7.48 7.02 19.19
CA GLU A 74 8.36 7.34 20.32
C GLU A 74 7.69 7.11 21.69
N THR A 75 6.37 7.23 21.75
CA THR A 75 5.55 7.15 22.96
C THR A 75 5.01 5.76 23.25
N GLU A 76 5.14 4.80 22.33
CA GLU A 76 4.63 3.45 22.54
C GLU A 76 5.69 2.54 23.13
N THR A 77 5.26 1.50 23.85
CA THR A 77 6.18 0.52 24.43
C THR A 77 6.52 -0.57 23.41
N ILE A 78 7.63 -1.28 23.64
CA ILE A 78 8.04 -2.44 22.82
C ILE A 78 6.92 -3.49 22.78
N LYS A 79 6.24 -3.71 23.91
CA LYS A 79 5.12 -4.63 24.01
C LYS A 79 3.96 -4.18 23.12
N ASP A 80 3.57 -2.91 23.17
CA ASP A 80 2.46 -2.39 22.36
C ASP A 80 2.74 -2.55 20.86
N ASN A 81 3.97 -2.26 20.42
CA ASN A 81 4.38 -2.45 19.03
C ASN A 81 4.38 -3.94 18.64
N SER A 82 4.86 -4.82 19.54
CA SER A 82 4.88 -6.26 19.32
C SER A 82 3.47 -6.84 19.22
N ASP A 83 2.54 -6.40 20.06
CA ASP A 83 1.14 -6.81 20.04
C ASP A 83 0.45 -6.36 18.74
N LYS A 84 0.72 -5.14 18.26
CA LYS A 84 0.24 -4.64 16.96
C LYS A 84 0.78 -5.48 15.80
N LEU A 85 2.08 -5.74 15.78
CA LEU A 85 2.73 -6.57 14.76
C LEU A 85 2.10 -7.97 14.73
N LEU A 86 1.92 -8.60 15.89
CA LEU A 86 1.31 -9.92 16.00
C LEU A 86 -0.15 -9.91 15.51
N GLY A 87 -0.91 -8.85 15.79
CA GLY A 87 -2.24 -8.64 15.25
C GLY A 87 -2.26 -8.66 13.72
N ILE A 88 -1.32 -7.96 13.07
CA ILE A 88 -1.19 -7.94 11.60
C ILE A 88 -0.81 -9.33 11.07
N VAL A 89 0.20 -9.97 11.67
CA VAL A 89 0.65 -11.32 11.31
C VAL A 89 -0.51 -12.33 11.37
N ASN A 90 -1.32 -12.28 12.43
CA ASN A 90 -2.44 -13.19 12.60
C ASN A 90 -3.55 -12.95 11.55
N LYS A 91 -3.84 -11.69 11.19
CA LYS A 91 -4.77 -11.39 10.09
C LYS A 91 -4.31 -12.00 8.77
N VAL A 92 -3.02 -11.92 8.45
CA VAL A 92 -2.46 -12.50 7.21
C VAL A 92 -2.49 -14.03 7.24
N ARG A 93 -2.20 -14.65 8.40
CA ARG A 93 -2.31 -16.11 8.62
C ARG A 93 -3.73 -16.62 8.39
N LEU A 94 -4.74 -15.92 8.91
CA LEU A 94 -6.16 -16.24 8.67
C LEU A 94 -6.55 -16.19 7.19
N LEU A 95 -5.81 -15.43 6.37
CA LEU A 95 -5.99 -15.33 4.92
C LEU A 95 -5.11 -16.33 4.13
N GLY A 96 -4.55 -17.33 4.81
CA GLY A 96 -3.83 -18.45 4.20
C GLY A 96 -2.38 -18.15 3.81
N LYS A 97 -1.74 -17.15 4.41
CA LYS A 97 -0.31 -16.88 4.24
C LYS A 97 0.42 -16.87 5.57
N ASP A 98 1.46 -17.67 5.67
CA ASP A 98 2.29 -17.72 6.88
C ASP A 98 3.46 -16.74 6.84
N PHE A 99 3.90 -16.39 8.04
CA PHE A 99 5.16 -15.71 8.32
C PHE A 99 6.06 -16.66 9.09
N SER A 100 7.32 -16.77 8.68
CA SER A 100 8.34 -17.42 9.50
C SER A 100 8.60 -16.63 10.77
N ASP A 101 8.88 -17.32 11.87
CA ASP A 101 9.22 -16.67 13.13
C ASP A 101 10.45 -15.77 12.99
N GLU A 102 11.43 -16.18 12.17
CA GLU A 102 12.59 -15.36 11.83
C GLU A 102 12.18 -14.00 11.24
N ARG A 103 11.26 -13.97 10.27
CA ARG A 103 10.79 -12.71 9.67
C ARG A 103 10.05 -11.84 10.68
N ILE A 104 9.29 -12.44 11.59
CA ILE A 104 8.59 -11.71 12.65
C ILE A 104 9.60 -11.08 13.61
N VAL A 105 10.60 -11.86 14.06
CA VAL A 105 11.67 -11.39 14.96
C VAL A 105 12.49 -10.28 14.29
N GLN A 106 12.93 -10.48 13.05
CA GLN A 106 13.64 -9.45 12.28
C GLN A 106 12.81 -8.16 12.18
N LYS A 107 11.49 -8.28 11.96
CA LYS A 107 10.62 -7.12 11.87
C LYS A 107 10.53 -6.36 13.20
N ILE A 108 10.43 -7.06 14.34
CA ILE A 108 10.49 -6.42 15.66
C ILE A 108 11.79 -5.63 15.79
N LEU A 109 12.94 -6.27 15.52
CA LEU A 109 14.25 -5.62 15.67
C LEU A 109 14.44 -4.40 14.77
N VAL A 110 13.96 -4.46 13.52
CA VAL A 110 14.04 -3.33 12.57
C VAL A 110 13.12 -2.18 12.97
N THR A 111 11.95 -2.48 13.54
CA THR A 111 10.97 -1.45 13.94
C THR A 111 11.31 -0.75 15.25
N LEU A 112 12.21 -1.30 16.07
CA LEU A 112 12.65 -0.68 17.32
C LEU A 112 13.36 0.67 17.07
N PRO A 113 13.02 1.73 17.82
CA PRO A 113 13.75 2.98 17.83
C PRO A 113 15.19 2.79 18.30
N GLU A 114 16.13 3.57 17.77
CA GLU A 114 17.56 3.48 18.13
C GLU A 114 17.82 3.62 19.62
N LYS A 115 17.02 4.40 20.35
CA LYS A 115 17.09 4.52 21.83
C LYS A 115 16.90 3.20 22.58
N HIS A 116 16.29 2.20 21.95
CA HIS A 116 16.06 0.87 22.51
C HIS A 116 17.03 -0.19 21.97
N LYS A 117 17.84 0.15 20.96
CA LYS A 117 18.89 -0.73 20.46
C LYS A 117 20.11 -0.51 21.34
N SER A 118 20.50 -1.54 22.08
CA SER A 118 21.75 -1.54 22.83
C SER A 118 22.89 -1.20 21.87
N LYS A 119 23.66 -0.15 22.16
CA LYS A 119 24.95 0.04 21.49
C LYS A 119 25.81 -1.13 21.96
N GLY A 120 26.08 -2.09 21.09
CA GLY A 120 27.09 -3.10 21.36
C GLY A 120 28.41 -2.37 21.63
N GLU A 121 28.98 -2.60 22.80
CA GLU A 121 30.40 -2.32 23.08
C GLU A 121 31.29 -3.24 22.24
#